data_AF-A0A353GWQ9-F1
#
_entry.id   AF-A0A353GWQ9-F1
#
_cell.length_a   1.000
_cell.length_b   1.000
_cell.length_c   1.000
_cell.angle_alpha   90.00
_cell.angle_beta   90.00
_cell.angle_gamma   90.00
#
_symmetry.space_group_name_H-M   'P 1'
#
loop_
_entity.id
_entity.type
_entity.pdbx_description
1 polymer ?
#
loop_
_entity_poly.entity_id
_entity_poly.type
_entity_poly.pdbx_seq_one_letter_code
_entity_poly.pdbx_strand_id
1 'polypeptide(L)'
;MGQKFSVSYKERIDAIEKYLRHEDSIHHLAKQLNVSSNALTQWLKTYQSLGLEGLKEISKTMQYSSACKEAAVMDYLSGSGSYMDLCEKYGIKSTRQLRSWVSKYNRHEKLKSFGTGVVPIMTKGRKTTYEERVEIVKYCIEHQDNYAQTAQKYQVSYQQIYSWATKYATDGVEALQDKRGKRKTPDGMSEIEKLRAQNRLLEAKNKRQQMEIDFLKKLEEVERIRF
;
A
#
# COMPACT_ATOMS: atom_id res chain seq x y z
N MET A 1 -14.83 19.59 -22.47
CA MET A 1 -13.53 19.64 -23.17
C MET A 1 -12.64 20.60 -22.42
N GLY A 2 -11.58 20.13 -21.75
CA GLY A 2 -10.72 20.96 -20.89
C GLY A 2 -9.37 21.20 -21.57
N GLN A 3 -9.12 22.45 -21.99
CA GLN A 3 -7.90 22.87 -22.66
C GLN A 3 -6.72 22.77 -21.68
N LYS A 4 -5.83 21.79 -21.88
CA LYS A 4 -4.56 21.69 -21.16
C LYS A 4 -3.58 22.70 -21.78
N PHE A 5 -3.43 23.87 -21.16
CA PHE A 5 -2.26 24.71 -21.42
C PHE A 5 -1.04 24.02 -20.79
N SER A 6 -0.33 23.20 -21.56
CA SER A 6 0.98 22.69 -21.16
C SER A 6 1.99 23.79 -21.46
N VAL A 7 2.55 24.42 -20.42
CA VAL A 7 3.69 25.34 -20.59
C VAL A 7 4.82 24.55 -21.23
N SER A 8 5.30 25.04 -22.37
CA SER A 8 6.30 24.37 -23.21
C SER A 8 7.65 24.27 -22.50
N TYR A 9 8.49 23.32 -22.93
CA TYR A 9 9.84 23.15 -22.37
C TYR A 9 10.67 24.43 -22.43
N LYS A 10 10.57 25.18 -23.53
CA LYS A 10 11.31 26.43 -23.73
C LYS A 10 10.86 27.52 -22.76
N GLU A 11 9.55 27.67 -22.54
CA GLU A 11 8.99 28.64 -21.60
C GLU A 11 9.39 28.32 -20.15
N ARG A 12 9.52 27.04 -19.78
CA ARG A 12 10.00 26.64 -18.45
C ARG A 12 11.45 27.01 -18.22
N ILE A 13 12.30 26.84 -19.23
CA ILE A 13 13.72 27.22 -19.16
C ILE A 13 13.84 28.73 -19.02
N ASP A 14 13.17 29.49 -19.90
CA ASP A 14 13.22 30.96 -19.90
C ASP A 14 12.80 31.55 -18.54
N ALA A 15 11.73 31.02 -17.93
CA ALA A 15 11.31 31.45 -16.59
C ALA A 15 12.33 31.11 -15.50
N ILE A 16 12.99 29.96 -15.56
CA ILE A 16 14.02 29.60 -14.59
C ILE A 16 15.27 30.47 -14.77
N GLU A 17 15.69 30.71 -16.01
CA GLU A 17 16.85 31.57 -16.30
C GLU A 17 16.61 33.01 -15.83
N LYS A 18 15.43 33.58 -16.09
CA LYS A 18 15.04 34.92 -15.60
C LYS A 18 15.08 35.01 -14.08
N TYR A 19 14.57 33.98 -13.39
CA TYR A 19 14.65 33.92 -11.93
C TYR A 19 16.10 33.82 -11.42
N LEU A 20 16.93 32.98 -12.05
CA LEU A 20 18.34 32.81 -11.68
C LEU A 20 19.19 34.07 -11.93
N ARG A 21 18.81 34.88 -12.92
CA ARG A 21 19.42 36.19 -13.19
C ARG A 21 18.89 37.30 -12.27
N HIS A 22 17.98 36.99 -11.35
CA HIS A 22 17.29 37.95 -10.48
C HIS A 22 16.50 39.03 -11.24
N GLU A 23 16.11 38.75 -12.48
CA GLU A 23 15.35 39.69 -13.32
C GLU A 23 13.86 39.70 -12.95
N ASP A 24 13.36 38.62 -12.34
CA ASP A 24 11.96 38.49 -11.95
C ASP A 24 11.77 37.55 -10.75
N SER A 25 10.62 37.67 -10.09
CA SER A 25 10.25 36.84 -8.94
C SER A 25 9.46 35.59 -9.36
N ILE A 26 9.57 34.51 -8.58
CA ILE A 26 8.80 33.27 -8.77
C ILE A 26 7.29 33.56 -8.88
N HIS A 27 6.78 34.48 -8.06
CA HIS A 27 5.36 34.80 -8.02
C HIS A 27 4.89 35.49 -9.31
N HIS A 28 5.68 36.44 -9.81
CA HIS A 28 5.34 37.18 -11.02
C HIS A 28 5.47 36.31 -12.29
N LEU A 29 6.54 35.53 -12.41
CA LEU A 29 6.72 34.57 -13.50
C LEU A 29 5.62 33.49 -13.52
N ALA A 30 5.22 32.99 -12.34
CA ALA A 30 4.14 32.02 -12.23
C ALA A 30 2.80 32.62 -12.71
N LYS A 31 2.53 33.89 -12.37
CA LYS A 31 1.36 34.62 -12.83
C LYS A 31 1.38 34.83 -14.35
N GLN A 32 2.53 35.21 -14.93
CA GLN A 32 2.69 35.38 -16.38
C GLN A 32 2.44 34.08 -17.16
N LEU A 33 2.95 32.96 -16.65
CA LEU A 33 2.78 31.64 -17.27
C LEU A 33 1.44 30.95 -16.91
N ASN A 34 0.58 31.63 -16.14
CA ASN A 34 -0.68 31.09 -15.63
C ASN A 34 -0.51 29.73 -14.90
N VAL A 35 0.57 29.60 -14.12
CA VAL A 35 0.85 28.44 -13.29
C VAL A 35 0.87 28.82 -11.81
N SER A 36 0.63 27.85 -10.93
CA SER A 36 0.79 28.10 -9.49
C SER A 36 2.25 28.39 -9.14
N SER A 37 2.52 29.27 -8.17
CA SER A 37 3.88 29.54 -7.68
C SER A 37 4.59 28.26 -7.23
N ASN A 38 3.87 27.31 -6.64
CA ASN A 38 4.37 25.99 -6.27
C ASN A 38 4.89 25.17 -7.46
N ALA A 39 4.28 25.31 -8.65
CA ALA A 39 4.72 24.61 -9.84
C ALA A 39 6.07 25.17 -10.34
N LEU A 40 6.24 26.49 -10.30
CA LEU A 40 7.49 27.14 -10.70
C LEU A 40 8.61 26.84 -9.69
N THR A 41 8.32 26.87 -8.39
CA THR A 41 9.25 26.40 -7.34
C THR A 41 9.67 24.94 -7.55
N GLN A 42 8.73 24.08 -7.94
CA GLN A 42 9.04 22.68 -8.26
C GLN A 42 9.95 22.57 -9.50
N TRP A 43 9.71 23.37 -10.54
CA TRP A 43 10.58 23.39 -11.73
C TRP A 43 11.99 23.83 -11.36
N LEU A 44 12.16 24.88 -10.55
CA LEU A 44 13.46 25.35 -10.07
C LEU A 44 14.23 24.24 -9.35
N LYS A 45 13.60 23.56 -8.38
CA LYS A 45 14.23 22.44 -7.66
C LYS A 45 14.55 21.25 -8.57
N THR A 46 13.68 20.98 -9.55
CA THR A 46 13.91 19.93 -10.54
C THR A 46 15.10 20.29 -11.44
N TYR A 47 15.26 21.57 -11.79
CA TYR A 47 16.42 22.07 -12.52
C TYR A 47 17.69 22.01 -11.68
N GLN A 48 17.64 22.36 -10.39
CA GLN A 48 18.79 22.27 -9.48
C GLN A 48 19.27 20.82 -9.27
N SER A 49 18.36 19.85 -9.26
CA SER A 49 18.70 18.44 -9.05
C SER A 49 19.05 17.68 -10.33
N LEU A 50 18.36 17.95 -11.45
CA LEU A 50 18.44 17.15 -12.69
C LEU A 50 18.87 17.96 -13.92
N GLY A 51 19.16 19.26 -13.76
CA GLY A 51 19.50 20.16 -14.85
C GLY A 51 18.37 20.35 -15.86
N LEU A 52 18.75 20.70 -17.10
CA LEU A 52 17.82 20.92 -18.22
C LEU A 52 16.95 19.69 -18.53
N GLU A 53 17.52 18.48 -18.41
CA GLU A 53 16.81 17.20 -18.57
C GLU A 53 15.68 17.01 -17.54
N GLY A 54 15.79 17.68 -16.39
CA GLY A 54 14.75 17.77 -15.37
C GLY A 54 13.45 18.38 -15.89
N LEU A 55 13.55 19.39 -16.75
CA LEU A 55 12.43 20.23 -17.21
C LEU A 55 11.69 19.68 -18.44
N LYS A 56 12.28 18.73 -19.17
CA LYS A 56 11.66 18.11 -20.36
C LYS A 56 10.29 17.54 -20.03
N GLU A 57 9.35 17.70 -20.96
CA GLU A 57 8.03 17.07 -20.86
C GLU A 57 8.18 15.56 -20.69
N ILE A 58 7.29 15.00 -19.87
CA ILE A 58 7.32 13.60 -19.43
C ILE A 58 7.20 12.72 -20.67
N SER A 59 8.30 12.20 -21.19
CA SER A 59 8.23 10.97 -21.98
C SER A 59 7.69 9.89 -21.03
N LYS A 60 6.72 9.12 -21.51
CA LYS A 60 5.88 8.23 -20.71
C LYS A 60 6.74 7.31 -19.82
N THR A 61 6.90 7.71 -18.56
CA THR A 61 7.53 6.97 -17.46
C THR A 61 9.06 7.11 -17.38
N MET A 62 9.54 8.18 -16.74
CA MET A 62 10.88 8.16 -16.15
C MET A 62 10.93 6.96 -15.18
N GLN A 63 11.79 5.99 -15.49
CA GLN A 63 11.79 4.71 -14.79
C GLN A 63 12.63 4.81 -13.52
N TYR A 64 11.98 4.95 -12.38
CA TYR A 64 12.64 4.76 -11.09
C TYR A 64 12.70 3.26 -10.78
N SER A 65 13.89 2.77 -10.42
CA SER A 65 14.08 1.40 -9.95
C SER A 65 13.24 1.14 -8.69
N SER A 66 12.89 -0.13 -8.43
CA SER A 66 12.18 -0.50 -7.19
C SER A 66 12.99 -0.08 -5.96
N ALA A 67 14.30 -0.29 -5.98
CA ALA A 67 15.22 0.11 -4.91
C ALA A 67 15.18 1.63 -4.63
N CYS A 68 15.18 2.47 -5.67
CA CYS A 68 15.08 3.92 -5.50
C CYS A 68 13.73 4.34 -4.88
N LYS A 69 12.63 3.71 -5.31
CA LYS A 69 11.30 3.96 -4.74
C LYS A 69 11.22 3.54 -3.27
N GLU A 70 11.78 2.38 -2.94
CA GLU A 70 11.81 1.84 -1.58
C GLU A 70 12.63 2.74 -0.66
N ALA A 71 13.86 3.11 -1.07
CA ALA A 71 14.71 4.01 -0.30
C ALA A 71 14.04 5.37 -0.02
N ALA A 72 13.40 5.98 -1.03
CA ALA A 72 12.71 7.25 -0.86
C ALA A 72 11.49 7.17 0.08
N VAL A 73 10.79 6.03 0.11
CA VAL A 73 9.67 5.80 1.03
C VAL A 73 10.18 5.54 2.46
N MET A 74 11.25 4.76 2.61
CA MET A 74 11.82 4.46 3.93
C MET A 74 12.38 5.73 4.59
N ASP A 75 13.08 6.57 3.83
CA ASP A 75 13.57 7.86 4.33
C ASP A 75 12.45 8.81 4.76
N TYR A 76 11.29 8.75 4.08
CA TYR A 76 10.11 9.49 4.51
C TYR A 76 9.55 8.95 5.84
N LEU A 77 9.47 7.63 5.97
CA LEU A 77 8.95 6.98 7.18
C LEU A 77 9.88 7.14 8.39
N SER A 78 11.19 7.26 8.18
CA SER A 78 12.17 7.55 9.23
C SER A 78 12.22 9.04 9.61
N GLY A 79 11.45 9.90 8.94
CA GLY A 79 11.45 11.34 9.21
C GLY A 79 12.70 12.08 8.70
N SER A 80 13.43 11.52 7.74
CA SER A 80 14.71 12.07 7.24
C SER A 80 14.56 13.34 6.39
N GLY A 81 13.35 13.85 6.19
CA GLY A 81 13.10 15.10 5.46
C GLY A 81 11.64 15.27 5.02
N SER A 82 11.32 16.46 4.50
CA SER A 82 10.02 16.70 3.89
C SER A 82 9.90 15.99 2.53
N TYR A 83 8.68 15.89 1.99
CA TYR A 83 8.48 15.37 0.62
C TYR A 83 9.33 16.11 -0.42
N MET A 84 9.58 17.41 -0.22
CA MET A 84 10.38 18.20 -1.15
C MET A 84 11.86 17.82 -1.08
N ASP A 85 12.40 17.62 0.13
CA ASP A 85 13.82 17.30 0.35
C ASP A 85 14.15 15.91 -0.19
N LEU A 86 13.24 14.95 0.01
CA LEU A 86 13.37 13.61 -0.53
C LEU A 86 13.21 13.59 -2.06
N CYS A 87 12.36 14.45 -2.61
CA CYS A 87 12.26 14.59 -4.05
C CYS A 87 13.56 15.11 -4.68
N GLU A 88 14.23 16.04 -4.01
CA GLU A 88 15.53 16.58 -4.42
C GLU A 88 16.63 15.51 -4.31
N LYS A 89 16.72 14.82 -3.17
CA LYS A 89 17.71 13.75 -2.90
C LYS A 89 17.63 12.60 -3.90
N TYR A 90 16.42 12.14 -4.22
CA TYR A 90 16.19 10.96 -5.06
C TYR A 90 15.91 11.30 -6.53
N GLY A 91 16.00 12.58 -6.92
CA GLY A 91 15.68 13.02 -8.28
C GLY A 91 14.22 12.78 -8.68
N ILE A 92 13.30 12.75 -7.71
CA ILE A 92 11.87 12.54 -7.94
C ILE A 92 11.25 13.87 -8.34
N LYS A 93 10.86 13.97 -9.61
CA LYS A 93 10.34 15.21 -10.22
C LYS A 93 9.07 15.79 -9.59
N SER A 94 8.37 15.07 -8.70
CA SER A 94 7.13 15.56 -8.07
C SER A 94 6.85 14.92 -6.72
N THR A 95 6.53 15.75 -5.74
CA THR A 95 6.04 15.30 -4.41
C THR A 95 4.76 14.49 -4.50
N ARG A 96 3.93 14.68 -5.54
CA ARG A 96 2.75 13.86 -5.76
C ARG A 96 3.12 12.41 -6.10
N GLN A 97 4.24 12.19 -6.80
CA GLN A 97 4.73 10.84 -7.10
C GLN A 97 5.21 10.15 -5.82
N LEU A 98 6.04 10.83 -5.02
CA LEU A 98 6.49 10.29 -3.73
C LEU A 98 5.32 10.03 -2.76
N ARG A 99 4.36 10.96 -2.65
CA ARG A 99 3.12 10.73 -1.88
C ARG A 99 2.35 9.50 -2.38
N SER A 100 2.26 9.31 -3.69
CA SER A 100 1.63 8.12 -4.27
C SER A 100 2.38 6.84 -3.89
N TRP A 101 3.72 6.86 -3.89
CA TRP A 101 4.54 5.71 -3.46
C TRP A 101 4.37 5.41 -1.97
N VAL A 102 4.48 6.42 -1.10
CA VAL A 102 4.22 6.26 0.34
C VAL A 102 2.80 5.74 0.57
N SER A 103 1.81 6.27 -0.14
CA SER A 103 0.42 5.84 -0.03
C SER A 103 0.21 4.40 -0.50
N LYS A 104 0.92 3.96 -1.55
CA LYS A 104 0.91 2.56 -2.03
C LYS A 104 1.62 1.62 -1.06
N TYR A 105 2.76 2.04 -0.53
CA TYR A 105 3.52 1.31 0.49
C TYR A 105 2.68 1.12 1.76
N ASN A 106 2.03 2.18 2.25
CA ASN A 106 1.12 2.11 3.41
C ASN A 106 -0.14 1.29 3.13
N ARG A 107 -0.50 1.03 1.87
CA ARG A 107 -1.55 0.08 1.46
C ARG A 107 -1.02 -1.34 1.19
N HIS A 108 0.26 -1.59 1.45
CA HIS A 108 0.96 -2.84 1.17
C HIS A 108 0.91 -3.28 -0.32
N GLU A 109 0.80 -2.30 -1.23
CA GLU A 109 1.04 -2.53 -2.66
C GLU A 109 2.55 -2.55 -2.92
N LYS A 110 3.09 -3.63 -3.50
CA LYS A 110 4.50 -3.66 -3.95
C LYS A 110 4.76 -2.49 -4.90
N LEU A 111 5.82 -1.71 -4.63
CA LEU A 111 6.27 -0.62 -5.50
C LEU A 111 6.93 -1.19 -6.77
N LYS A 112 6.09 -1.60 -7.72
CA LYS A 112 6.54 -2.28 -8.96
C LYS A 112 7.58 -1.43 -9.71
N SER A 113 8.68 -2.06 -10.14
CA SER A 113 9.41 -1.64 -11.35
C SER A 113 8.54 -1.97 -12.57
N PHE A 114 8.61 -1.14 -13.61
CA PHE A 114 7.93 -1.46 -14.86
C PHE A 114 8.68 -2.63 -15.50
N GLY A 115 8.01 -3.76 -15.76
CA GLY A 115 8.57 -4.86 -16.55
C GLY A 115 8.48 -6.26 -15.96
N THR A 116 8.13 -6.46 -14.69
CA THR A 116 7.98 -7.83 -14.17
C THR A 116 6.53 -8.29 -14.39
N GLY A 117 6.36 -9.27 -15.29
CA GLY A 117 5.08 -9.96 -15.49
C GLY A 117 4.59 -10.52 -14.15
N VAL A 118 3.41 -10.07 -13.72
CA VAL A 118 2.87 -10.42 -12.41
C VAL A 118 1.44 -10.92 -12.58
N VAL A 119 1.25 -12.13 -12.08
CA VAL A 119 -0.01 -12.77 -11.70
C VAL A 119 -0.98 -11.71 -11.11
N PRO A 120 -2.21 -11.59 -11.63
CA PRO A 120 -3.07 -10.44 -11.34
C PRO A 120 -3.41 -10.34 -9.85
N ILE A 121 -3.07 -9.20 -9.24
CA ILE A 121 -3.55 -8.82 -7.91
C ILE A 121 -5.02 -8.43 -8.05
N MET A 122 -5.91 -9.25 -7.49
CA MET A 122 -7.35 -9.08 -7.57
C MET A 122 -7.81 -7.88 -6.72
N THR A 123 -8.06 -6.75 -7.39
CA THR A 123 -8.43 -5.45 -6.76
C THR A 123 -9.93 -5.31 -6.45
N LYS A 124 -10.79 -6.18 -6.98
CA LYS A 124 -12.22 -6.25 -6.64
C LYS A 124 -12.49 -7.56 -5.90
N GLY A 125 -12.59 -7.47 -4.58
CA GLY A 125 -13.05 -8.61 -3.75
C GLY A 125 -14.48 -8.99 -4.12
N ARG A 126 -14.73 -10.28 -4.37
CA ARG A 126 -16.08 -10.83 -4.54
C ARG A 126 -16.92 -10.56 -3.29
N LYS A 127 -18.24 -10.52 -3.44
CA LYS A 127 -19.14 -10.56 -2.27
C LYS A 127 -18.94 -11.90 -1.57
N THR A 128 -18.77 -11.87 -0.24
CA THR A 128 -18.63 -13.08 0.60
C THR A 128 -19.73 -13.13 1.64
N THR A 129 -20.26 -14.32 1.92
CA THR A 129 -21.23 -14.57 3.00
C THR A 129 -20.55 -14.64 4.36
N TYR A 130 -21.33 -14.68 5.44
CA TYR A 130 -20.80 -14.82 6.80
C TYR A 130 -20.11 -16.17 7.00
N GLU A 131 -20.75 -17.25 6.55
CA GLU A 131 -20.23 -18.62 6.63
C GLU A 131 -18.92 -18.75 5.86
N GLU A 132 -18.83 -18.16 4.67
CA GLU A 132 -17.59 -18.12 3.89
C GLU A 132 -16.48 -17.37 4.63
N ARG A 133 -16.78 -16.26 5.30
CA ARG A 133 -15.77 -15.52 6.08
C ARG A 133 -15.26 -16.35 7.26
N VAL A 134 -16.14 -17.09 7.93
CA VAL A 134 -15.76 -18.01 9.02
C VAL A 134 -14.84 -19.10 8.48
N GLU A 135 -15.16 -19.70 7.34
CA GLU A 135 -14.33 -20.74 6.72
C GLU A 135 -12.96 -20.21 6.29
N ILE A 136 -12.92 -19.02 5.68
CA ILE A 136 -11.69 -18.36 5.25
C ILE A 136 -10.77 -18.08 6.45
N VAL A 137 -11.33 -17.56 7.55
CA VAL A 137 -10.56 -17.28 8.78
C VAL A 137 -10.08 -18.59 9.42
N LYS A 138 -10.91 -19.63 9.45
CA LYS A 138 -10.51 -20.97 9.92
C LYS A 138 -9.30 -21.49 9.14
N TYR A 139 -9.40 -21.49 7.81
CA TYR A 139 -8.32 -21.94 6.94
C TYR A 139 -7.03 -21.14 7.16
N CYS A 140 -7.16 -19.82 7.33
CA CYS A 140 -6.02 -18.95 7.60
C CYS A 140 -5.28 -19.32 8.89
N ILE A 141 -6.02 -19.59 9.97
CA ILE A 141 -5.44 -19.99 11.27
C ILE A 141 -4.73 -21.35 11.17
N GLU A 142 -5.32 -22.31 10.45
CA GLU A 142 -4.73 -23.64 10.23
C GLU A 142 -3.43 -23.58 9.42
N HIS A 143 -3.27 -22.57 8.55
CA HIS A 143 -2.12 -22.39 7.68
C HIS A 143 -1.16 -21.30 8.18
N GLN A 144 -0.99 -21.19 9.51
CA GLN A 144 -0.03 -20.28 10.14
C GLN A 144 -0.23 -18.80 9.75
N ASP A 145 -1.47 -18.37 9.63
CA ASP A 145 -1.82 -17.00 9.24
C ASP A 145 -1.27 -16.62 7.85
N ASN A 146 -1.12 -17.60 6.96
CA ASN A 146 -0.69 -17.37 5.57
C ASN A 146 -1.83 -16.75 4.74
N TYR A 147 -1.96 -15.42 4.89
CA TYR A 147 -2.96 -14.61 4.20
C TYR A 147 -2.79 -14.64 2.68
N ALA A 148 -1.56 -14.80 2.16
CA ALA A 148 -1.30 -14.82 0.72
C ALA A 148 -1.84 -16.10 0.07
N GLN A 149 -1.57 -17.25 0.69
CA GLN A 149 -2.12 -18.54 0.26
C GLN A 149 -3.65 -18.57 0.38
N THR A 150 -4.18 -18.04 1.50
CA THR A 150 -5.62 -17.96 1.74
C THR A 150 -6.32 -17.06 0.70
N ALA A 151 -5.69 -15.93 0.33
CA ALA A 151 -6.20 -15.02 -0.70
C ALA A 151 -6.31 -15.70 -2.06
N GLN A 152 -5.28 -16.45 -2.44
CA GLN A 152 -5.25 -17.20 -3.69
C GLN A 152 -6.33 -18.28 -3.72
N LYS A 153 -6.46 -19.07 -2.65
CA LYS A 153 -7.42 -20.19 -2.56
C LYS A 153 -8.87 -19.73 -2.66
N TYR A 154 -9.24 -18.71 -1.89
CA TYR A 154 -10.63 -18.26 -1.78
C TYR A 154 -10.99 -17.11 -2.74
N GLN A 155 -10.02 -16.68 -3.56
CA GLN A 155 -10.16 -15.56 -4.50
C GLN A 155 -10.69 -14.29 -3.82
N VAL A 156 -10.22 -14.04 -2.60
CA VAL A 156 -10.55 -12.86 -1.80
C VAL A 156 -9.30 -12.01 -1.62
N SER A 157 -9.48 -10.71 -1.40
CA SER A 157 -8.33 -9.83 -1.20
C SER A 157 -7.60 -10.21 0.10
N TYR A 158 -6.28 -10.17 0.05
CA TYR A 158 -5.41 -10.25 1.23
C TYR A 158 -5.90 -9.35 2.38
N GLN A 159 -6.29 -8.11 2.05
CA GLN A 159 -6.78 -7.11 3.01
C GLN A 159 -8.11 -7.52 3.67
N GLN A 160 -8.97 -8.23 2.93
CA GLN A 160 -10.22 -8.74 3.49
C GLN A 160 -9.92 -9.83 4.53
N ILE A 161 -9.02 -10.76 4.21
CA ILE A 161 -8.64 -11.85 5.13
C ILE A 161 -7.98 -11.28 6.38
N TYR A 162 -7.02 -10.36 6.22
CA TYR A 162 -6.36 -9.71 7.36
C TYR A 162 -7.37 -8.99 8.25
N SER A 163 -8.29 -8.23 7.66
CA SER A 163 -9.36 -7.55 8.42
C SER A 163 -10.26 -8.53 9.15
N TRP A 164 -10.64 -9.64 8.53
CA TRP A 164 -11.47 -10.68 9.15
C TRP A 164 -10.72 -11.40 10.29
N ALA A 165 -9.47 -11.79 10.06
CA ALA A 165 -8.64 -12.44 11.08
C ALA A 165 -8.41 -11.52 12.30
N THR A 166 -8.15 -10.23 12.07
CA THR A 166 -7.95 -9.23 13.14
C THR A 166 -9.23 -9.01 13.94
N LYS A 167 -10.38 -8.89 13.27
CA LYS A 167 -11.70 -8.77 13.92
C LYS A 167 -12.05 -10.00 14.74
N TYR A 168 -11.76 -11.18 14.21
CA TYR A 168 -11.96 -12.42 14.96
C TYR A 168 -11.07 -12.49 16.21
N ALA A 169 -9.82 -12.03 16.12
CA ALA A 169 -8.90 -12.02 17.26
C ALA A 169 -9.31 -11.05 18.37
N THR A 170 -9.91 -9.90 18.01
CA THR A 170 -10.29 -8.84 18.94
C THR A 170 -11.69 -9.01 19.51
N ASP A 171 -12.66 -9.29 18.66
CA ASP A 171 -14.10 -9.22 18.97
C ASP A 171 -14.82 -10.57 18.76
N GLY A 172 -14.09 -11.64 18.44
CA GLY A 172 -14.65 -12.97 18.23
C GLY A 172 -15.44 -13.13 16.92
N VAL A 173 -16.18 -14.23 16.80
CA VAL A 173 -16.81 -14.64 15.52
C VAL A 173 -17.91 -13.68 15.06
N GLU A 174 -18.56 -12.98 16.00
CA GLU A 174 -19.64 -12.03 15.72
C GLU A 174 -19.16 -10.80 14.92
N ALA A 175 -17.88 -10.44 15.03
CA ALA A 175 -17.32 -9.32 14.30
C ALA A 175 -17.07 -9.60 12.80
N LEU A 176 -17.21 -10.86 12.37
CA LEU A 176 -17.16 -11.24 10.95
C LEU A 176 -18.47 -10.89 10.22
N GLN A 177 -19.55 -10.60 10.96
CA GLN A 177 -20.83 -10.22 10.39
C GLN A 177 -20.75 -8.83 9.75
N ASP A 178 -21.30 -8.71 8.53
CA ASP A 178 -21.33 -7.42 7.83
C ASP A 178 -22.41 -6.51 8.44
N LYS A 179 -21.98 -5.37 9.00
CA LYS A 179 -22.86 -4.37 9.63
C LYS A 179 -23.08 -3.13 8.76
N ARG A 180 -22.58 -3.10 7.51
CA ARG A 180 -22.71 -1.92 6.63
C ARG A 180 -24.03 -1.93 5.85
N GLY A 181 -24.77 -0.82 5.89
CA GLY A 181 -25.79 -0.47 4.89
C GLY A 181 -27.25 -0.81 5.19
N LYS A 182 -27.57 -1.74 6.10
CA LYS A 182 -28.93 -1.93 6.66
C LYS A 182 -28.82 -2.62 8.02
N ARG A 183 -29.45 -2.10 9.07
CA ARG A 183 -29.83 -2.92 10.23
C ARG A 183 -30.77 -3.99 9.70
N LYS A 184 -30.33 -5.24 9.56
CA LYS A 184 -31.26 -6.35 9.43
C LYS A 184 -31.96 -6.52 10.77
N THR A 185 -33.25 -6.82 10.68
CA THR A 185 -34.21 -7.13 11.76
C THR A 185 -33.69 -8.22 12.70
N PRO A 186 -34.29 -8.42 13.89
CA PRO A 186 -33.80 -9.31 14.96
C PRO A 186 -33.96 -10.81 14.64
N ASP A 187 -33.70 -11.18 13.40
CA ASP A 187 -33.53 -12.54 12.91
C ASP A 187 -32.04 -12.74 12.59
N GLY A 188 -31.20 -12.44 13.58
CA GLY A 188 -29.79 -12.76 13.55
C GLY A 188 -29.62 -14.23 13.92
N MET A 189 -28.70 -14.93 13.23
CA MET A 189 -28.25 -16.31 13.48
C MET A 189 -28.56 -16.80 14.90
N SER A 190 -29.25 -17.94 15.00
CA SER A 190 -29.58 -18.56 16.29
C SER A 190 -28.32 -18.73 17.12
N GLU A 191 -28.42 -18.56 18.44
CA GLU A 191 -27.30 -18.69 19.37
C GLU A 191 -26.53 -20.02 19.19
N ILE A 192 -27.25 -21.07 18.75
CA ILE A 192 -26.70 -22.37 18.39
C ILE A 192 -25.73 -22.27 17.19
N GLU A 193 -26.05 -21.51 16.15
CA GLU A 193 -25.21 -21.37 14.98
C GLU A 193 -23.95 -20.53 15.28
N LYS A 194 -24.08 -19.54 16.16
CA LYS A 194 -22.94 -18.76 16.68
C LYS A 194 -21.98 -19.64 17.46
N LEU A 195 -22.49 -20.44 18.40
CA LEU A 195 -21.70 -21.37 19.20
C LEU A 195 -21.01 -22.41 18.32
N ARG A 196 -21.68 -22.91 17.27
CA ARG A 196 -21.07 -23.81 16.28
C ARG A 196 -19.93 -23.15 15.50
N ALA A 197 -20.11 -21.89 15.07
CA ALA A 197 -19.05 -21.16 14.36
C ALA A 197 -17.83 -20.88 15.26
N GLN A 198 -18.08 -20.51 16.52
CA GLN A 198 -17.03 -20.30 17.51
C GLN A 198 -16.27 -21.59 17.83
N ASN A 199 -16.99 -22.71 18.06
CA ASN A 199 -16.36 -24.01 18.31
C ASN A 199 -15.45 -24.42 17.15
N ARG A 200 -15.89 -24.27 15.89
CA ARG A 200 -15.05 -24.59 14.72
C ARG A 200 -13.75 -23.79 14.67
N LEU A 201 -13.75 -22.53 15.10
CA LEU A 201 -12.56 -21.68 15.12
C LEU A 201 -11.67 -21.95 16.33
N LEU A 202 -12.25 -22.32 17.48
CA LEU A 202 -11.51 -22.76 18.66
C LEU A 202 -10.82 -24.11 18.42
N GLU A 203 -11.50 -25.05 17.77
CA GLU A 203 -10.92 -26.34 17.36
C GLU A 203 -9.69 -26.15 16.45
N ALA A 204 -9.75 -25.22 15.49
CA ALA A 204 -8.61 -24.90 14.63
C ALA A 204 -7.42 -24.33 15.41
N LYS A 205 -7.68 -23.43 16.38
CA LYS A 205 -6.64 -22.91 17.28
C LYS A 205 -6.02 -24.01 18.14
N ASN A 206 -6.85 -24.84 18.77
CA ASN A 206 -6.38 -25.97 19.58
C ASN A 206 -5.54 -26.94 18.76
N LYS A 207 -5.97 -27.26 17.53
CA LYS A 207 -5.21 -28.12 16.62
C LYS A 207 -3.84 -27.52 16.28
N ARG A 208 -3.77 -26.21 16.02
CA ARG A 208 -2.49 -25.50 15.79
C ARG A 208 -1.58 -25.59 17.01
N GLN A 209 -2.09 -25.27 18.20
CA GLN A 209 -1.32 -25.34 19.44
C GLN A 209 -0.83 -26.76 19.73
N GLN A 210 -1.64 -27.77 19.45
CA GLN A 210 -1.24 -29.17 19.61
C GLN A 210 -0.10 -29.54 18.66
N MET A 211 -0.15 -29.13 17.38
CA MET A 211 0.93 -29.37 16.43
C MET A 211 2.25 -28.68 16.86
N GLU A 212 2.17 -27.49 17.44
CA GLU A 212 3.34 -26.77 17.96
C GLU A 212 3.95 -27.48 19.19
N ILE A 213 3.10 -27.95 20.11
CA ILE A 213 3.52 -28.77 21.25
C ILE A 213 4.17 -30.08 20.78
N ASP A 214 3.57 -30.76 19.81
CA ASP A 214 4.09 -32.03 19.29
C ASP A 214 5.43 -31.84 18.57
N PHE A 215 5.60 -30.72 17.85
CA PHE A 215 6.87 -30.36 17.23
C PHE A 215 7.96 -30.11 18.28
N LEU A 216 7.67 -29.34 19.34
CA LEU A 216 8.62 -29.07 20.42
C LEU A 216 9.03 -30.34 21.16
N LYS A 217 8.09 -31.24 21.44
CA LYS A 217 8.40 -32.55 22.06
C LYS A 217 9.35 -33.38 21.20
N LYS A 218 9.15 -33.41 19.88
CA LYS A 218 10.06 -34.09 18.96
C LYS A 218 11.45 -33.44 18.92
N LEU A 219 11.51 -32.11 19.02
CA LEU A 219 12.79 -31.39 19.07
C LEU A 219 13.58 -31.75 20.33
N GLU A 220 12.93 -31.73 21.51
CA GLU A 220 13.54 -32.16 22.77
C GLU A 220 14.03 -33.62 22.72
N GLU A 221 13.26 -34.52 22.08
CA GLU A 221 13.65 -35.93 21.94
C GLU A 221 14.91 -36.09 21.08
N VAL A 222 15.00 -35.36 19.96
CA VAL A 222 16.19 -35.35 19.10
C VAL A 222 17.40 -34.75 19.83
N GLU A 223 17.20 -33.72 20.65
CA GLU A 223 18.26 -33.12 21.45
C GLU A 223 18.74 -34.06 22.57
N ARG A 224 17.85 -34.80 23.23
CA ARG A 224 18.23 -35.82 24.22
C ARG A 224 18.97 -37.02 23.64
N ILE A 225 18.77 -37.36 22.38
CA ILE A 225 19.49 -38.46 21.71
C ILE A 225 20.91 -38.01 21.28
N ARG A 226 21.16 -36.70 21.16
CA ARG A 226 22.44 -36.14 20.73
C ARG A 226 23.44 -35.89 21.87
N PHE A 227 23.03 -36.07 23.13
CA PHE A 227 23.87 -36.02 24.33
C PHE A 227 23.84 -37.38 25.04
#